data_AF-A0A355ALA0-F1
#
_entry.id   AF-A0A355ALA0-F1
#
_cell.length_a   1.000
_cell.length_b   1.000
_cell.length_c   1.000
_cell.angle_alpha   90.00
_cell.angle_beta   90.00
_cell.angle_gamma   90.00
#
_symmetry.space_group_name_H-M   'P 1'
#
loop_
_entity.id
_entity.type
_entity.pdbx_description
1 polymer ?
#
loop_
_entity_poly.entity_id
_entity_poly.type
_entity_poly.pdbx_seq_one_letter_code
_entity_poly.pdbx_strand_id
1 'polypeptide(L)'
;SVLLVTGPNMGGKSTFIRQAALLAVLAQAGSFVPAKAARIGIVDRLFARIGAGDDLASGASTFLVEMSQTARILNRATEKSLVILDEVGRGTSTFDGLALAQSVVEYLYKKLYCRTLFATHYLQLAALEKYSGVANAQVLVEQHEGQLIFLHQVTSGAADKSWGVHVARLAGVPDAVINRARDLLLAYEAGGTQKSPKVKRSHGASEGQSLLFD
;
A
#
# COMPACT_ATOMS: atom_id res chain seq x y z
N SER A 1 4.98 -15.18 -8.69
CA SER A 1 3.55 -14.82 -8.62
C SER A 1 3.38 -13.69 -7.62
N VAL A 2 2.39 -12.83 -7.81
CA VAL A 2 2.11 -11.67 -6.94
C VAL A 2 0.66 -11.73 -6.45
N LEU A 3 0.46 -11.50 -5.17
CA LEU A 3 -0.87 -11.29 -4.60
C LEU A 3 -0.98 -9.84 -4.13
N LEU A 4 -1.88 -9.09 -4.76
CA LEU A 4 -2.24 -7.73 -4.37
C LEU A 4 -3.34 -7.82 -3.32
N VAL A 5 -3.10 -7.30 -2.13
CA VAL A 5 -4.05 -7.32 -1.01
C VAL A 5 -4.58 -5.91 -0.82
N THR A 6 -5.87 -5.74 -1.08
CA THR A 6 -6.58 -4.45 -0.99
C THR A 6 -7.63 -4.48 0.13
N GLY A 7 -8.21 -3.33 0.42
CA GLY A 7 -9.19 -3.16 1.49
C GLY A 7 -8.79 -2.08 2.49
N PRO A 8 -9.67 -1.74 3.43
CA PRO A 8 -9.47 -0.59 4.29
C PRO A 8 -8.31 -0.75 5.27
N ASN A 9 -7.84 0.39 5.78
CA ASN A 9 -7.02 0.42 6.98
C ASN A 9 -7.76 -0.30 8.12
N MET A 10 -7.01 -0.97 9.00
CA MET A 10 -7.55 -1.82 10.08
C MET A 10 -8.21 -3.14 9.66
N GLY A 11 -8.37 -3.43 8.36
CA GLY A 11 -8.87 -4.74 7.90
C GLY A 11 -7.90 -5.92 8.12
N GLY A 12 -6.67 -5.68 8.57
CA GLY A 12 -5.71 -6.77 8.81
C GLY A 12 -4.87 -7.18 7.59
N LYS A 13 -4.78 -6.33 6.55
CA LYS A 13 -3.87 -6.54 5.39
C LYS A 13 -2.43 -6.79 5.84
N SER A 14 -1.88 -5.91 6.68
CA SER A 14 -0.52 -6.03 7.23
C SER A 14 -0.36 -7.30 8.07
N THR A 15 -1.38 -7.66 8.85
CA THR A 15 -1.39 -8.90 9.65
C THR A 15 -1.32 -10.12 8.75
N PHE A 16 -2.12 -10.17 7.69
CA PHE A 16 -2.16 -11.26 6.73
C PHE A 16 -0.80 -11.48 6.03
N ILE A 17 -0.18 -10.41 5.53
CA ILE A 17 1.12 -10.55 4.84
C ILE A 17 2.26 -10.88 5.82
N ARG A 18 2.23 -10.37 7.06
CA ARG A 18 3.19 -10.74 8.11
C ARG A 18 3.02 -12.18 8.54
N GLN A 19 1.79 -12.67 8.65
CA GLN A 19 1.51 -14.07 8.96
C GLN A 19 2.17 -14.98 7.92
N ALA A 20 2.01 -14.71 6.62
CA ALA A 20 2.66 -15.50 5.58
C ALA A 20 4.19 -15.53 5.70
N ALA A 21 4.80 -14.39 6.05
CA ALA A 21 6.24 -14.28 6.29
C ALA A 21 6.69 -15.16 7.46
N LEU A 22 5.97 -15.09 8.59
CA LEU A 22 6.27 -15.87 9.79
C LEU A 22 6.07 -17.38 9.55
N LEU A 23 5.03 -17.77 8.80
CA LEU A 23 4.80 -19.17 8.42
C LEU A 23 5.99 -19.73 7.63
N ALA A 24 6.57 -18.95 6.71
CA ALA A 24 7.75 -19.37 5.95
C ALA A 24 8.99 -19.57 6.85
N VAL A 25 9.22 -18.65 7.80
CA VAL A 25 10.32 -18.75 8.76
C VAL A 25 10.16 -19.98 9.66
N LEU A 26 8.99 -20.18 10.26
CA LEU A 26 8.72 -21.32 11.15
C LEU A 26 8.90 -22.65 10.42
N ALA A 27 8.37 -22.77 9.20
CA ALA A 27 8.49 -23.99 8.41
C ALA A 27 9.97 -24.32 8.09
N GLN A 28 10.76 -23.32 7.70
CA GLN A 28 12.18 -23.54 7.37
C GLN A 28 13.08 -23.67 8.60
N ALA A 29 12.64 -23.23 9.78
CA ALA A 29 13.29 -23.52 11.05
C ALA A 29 13.01 -24.95 11.56
N GLY A 30 12.14 -25.72 10.87
CA GLY A 30 11.73 -27.07 11.30
C GLY A 30 10.64 -27.07 12.38
N SER A 31 10.00 -25.94 12.64
CA SER A 31 8.89 -25.83 13.60
C SER A 31 7.56 -26.22 12.96
N PHE A 32 6.60 -26.63 13.79
CA PHE A 32 5.19 -26.59 13.39
C PHE A 32 4.75 -25.16 13.07
N VAL A 33 3.76 -25.06 12.19
CA VAL A 33 3.18 -23.79 11.75
C VAL A 33 1.73 -23.70 12.23
N PRO A 34 1.25 -22.51 12.64
CA PRO A 34 -0.14 -22.31 13.07
C PRO A 34 -1.12 -22.31 11.89
N ALA A 35 -1.40 -23.48 11.34
CA ALA A 35 -2.37 -23.71 10.26
C ALA A 35 -3.00 -25.09 10.38
N LYS A 36 -4.23 -25.26 9.87
CA LYS A 36 -4.87 -26.59 9.78
C LYS A 36 -4.09 -27.53 8.86
N ALA A 37 -3.54 -26.99 7.78
CA ALA A 37 -2.60 -27.65 6.87
C ALA A 37 -1.78 -26.58 6.15
N ALA A 38 -0.52 -26.88 5.80
CA ALA A 38 0.32 -25.95 5.07
C ALA A 38 1.27 -26.69 4.10
N ARG A 39 1.38 -26.17 2.88
CA ARG A 39 2.44 -26.52 1.92
C ARG A 39 3.23 -25.26 1.62
N ILE A 40 4.48 -25.22 2.09
CA ILE A 40 5.33 -24.03 1.99
C ILE A 40 6.59 -24.43 1.23
N GLY A 41 6.82 -23.78 0.08
CA GLY A 41 8.03 -24.00 -0.71
C GLY A 41 9.21 -23.22 -0.14
N ILE A 42 10.43 -23.78 -0.26
CA ILE A 42 11.67 -23.19 0.26
C ILE A 42 11.88 -21.78 -0.30
N VAL A 43 12.20 -20.85 0.60
CA VAL A 43 12.53 -19.46 0.37
C VAL A 43 14.02 -19.28 0.63
N ASP A 44 14.75 -18.71 -0.33
CA ASP A 44 16.18 -18.41 -0.15
C ASP A 44 16.40 -17.15 0.71
N ARG A 45 15.55 -16.14 0.54
CA ARG A 45 15.57 -14.87 1.27
C ARG A 45 14.16 -14.34 1.48
N LEU A 46 13.88 -13.89 2.70
CA LEU A 46 12.67 -13.16 3.04
C LEU A 46 12.97 -11.66 3.07
N PHE A 47 12.29 -10.90 2.22
CA PHE A 47 12.34 -9.45 2.22
C PHE A 47 11.03 -8.89 2.73
N ALA A 48 11.11 -7.90 3.62
CA ALA A 48 9.94 -7.21 4.13
C ALA A 48 10.17 -5.70 4.10
N ARG A 49 9.34 -5.00 3.35
CA ARG A 49 9.07 -3.58 3.56
C ARG A 49 7.73 -3.51 4.26
N ILE A 50 7.76 -3.35 5.57
CA ILE A 50 6.59 -3.09 6.39
C ILE A 50 6.75 -1.68 6.92
N GLY A 51 5.71 -0.85 6.82
CA GLY A 51 5.76 0.51 7.37
C GLY A 51 6.21 0.48 8.83
N ALA A 52 7.36 1.08 9.11
CA ALA A 52 7.79 1.36 10.47
C ALA A 52 7.04 2.62 10.93
N GLY A 53 6.55 2.62 12.18
CA GLY A 53 6.16 3.88 12.83
C GLY A 53 7.34 4.85 12.75
N ASP A 54 7.03 6.12 12.54
CA ASP A 54 7.98 7.19 12.20
C ASP A 54 9.33 7.06 12.90
N ASP A 55 10.37 6.71 12.13
CA ASP A 55 11.75 6.86 12.57
C ASP A 55 12.24 8.25 12.15
N LEU A 56 11.81 9.25 12.92
CA LEU A 56 12.16 10.66 12.74
C LEU A 56 13.66 10.94 13.02
N ALA A 57 14.44 9.94 13.49
CA ALA A 57 15.76 10.15 14.05
C ALA A 57 16.91 10.28 13.03
N SER A 58 16.67 9.99 11.74
CA SER A 58 17.77 9.88 10.75
C SER A 58 18.03 11.13 9.89
N GLY A 59 17.21 12.19 9.98
CA GLY A 59 17.34 13.39 9.14
C GLY A 59 17.08 13.16 7.63
N ALA A 60 16.83 11.93 7.20
CA ALA A 60 16.41 11.60 5.84
C ALA A 60 14.89 11.64 5.71
N SER A 61 14.39 12.05 4.54
CA SER A 61 12.95 11.94 4.22
C SER A 61 12.49 10.48 4.37
N THR A 62 11.35 10.27 5.04
CA THR A 62 10.74 8.94 5.20
C THR A 62 10.54 8.24 3.85
N PHE A 63 10.25 9.00 2.80
CA PHE A 63 10.14 8.49 1.44
C PHE A 63 11.49 8.01 0.87
N LEU A 64 12.59 8.68 1.15
CA LEU A 64 13.92 8.24 0.70
C LEU A 64 14.31 6.93 1.39
N VAL A 65 14.04 6.79 2.69
CA VAL A 65 14.26 5.55 3.44
C VAL A 65 13.44 4.41 2.83
N GLU A 66 12.16 4.67 2.55
CA GLU A 66 11.27 3.73 1.86
C GLU A 66 11.81 3.29 0.49
N MET A 67 12.26 4.23 -0.34
CA MET A 67 12.80 3.93 -1.66
C MET A 67 14.14 3.18 -1.56
N SER A 68 14.99 3.49 -0.58
CA SER A 68 16.23 2.76 -0.35
C SER A 68 15.97 1.31 0.06
N GLN A 69 14.99 1.07 0.92
CA GLN A 69 14.55 -0.29 1.28
C GLN A 69 14.01 -1.03 0.06
N THR A 70 13.15 -0.38 -0.72
CA THR A 70 12.61 -0.95 -1.96
C THR A 70 13.72 -1.31 -2.94
N ALA A 71 14.70 -0.42 -3.15
CA ALA A 71 15.86 -0.67 -3.99
C ALA A 71 16.68 -1.87 -3.50
N ARG A 72 16.89 -2.03 -2.18
CA ARG A 72 17.59 -3.20 -1.62
C ARG A 72 16.86 -4.50 -1.92
N ILE A 73 15.53 -4.50 -1.86
CA ILE A 73 14.71 -5.67 -2.23
C ILE A 73 14.90 -5.99 -3.71
N LEU A 74 14.68 -5.00 -4.58
CA LEU A 74 14.75 -5.19 -6.03
C LEU A 74 16.13 -5.65 -6.52
N ASN A 75 17.20 -5.17 -5.90
CA ASN A 75 18.57 -5.50 -6.29
C ASN A 75 19.07 -6.85 -5.73
N ARG A 76 18.38 -7.45 -4.75
CA ARG A 76 18.88 -8.66 -4.06
C ARG A 76 17.90 -9.83 -4.04
N ALA A 77 16.64 -9.60 -4.35
CA ALA A 77 15.65 -10.66 -4.46
C ALA A 77 15.93 -11.56 -5.67
N THR A 78 15.67 -12.85 -5.51
CA THR A 78 15.76 -13.85 -6.57
C THR A 78 14.37 -14.40 -6.87
N GLU A 79 14.25 -15.27 -7.87
CA GLU A 79 13.01 -16.00 -8.16
C GLU A 79 12.53 -16.87 -6.98
N LYS A 80 13.45 -17.31 -6.10
CA LYS A 80 13.13 -18.14 -4.93
C LYS A 80 12.80 -17.32 -3.69
N SER A 81 12.96 -16.00 -3.75
CA SER A 81 12.70 -15.13 -2.60
C SER A 81 11.21 -15.00 -2.31
N LEU A 82 10.91 -14.59 -1.08
CA LEU A 82 9.57 -14.15 -0.65
C LEU A 82 9.66 -12.67 -0.33
N VAL A 83 8.88 -11.85 -1.02
CA VAL A 83 8.84 -10.40 -0.84
C VAL A 83 7.51 -10.00 -0.24
N ILE A 84 7.57 -9.23 0.85
CA ILE A 84 6.41 -8.66 1.53
C ILE A 84 6.51 -7.14 1.42
N LEU A 85 5.51 -6.53 0.78
CA LEU A 85 5.39 -5.09 0.66
C LEU A 85 4.13 -4.61 1.37
N ASP A 86 4.27 -3.62 2.23
CA ASP A 86 3.16 -2.96 2.91
C ASP A 86 3.18 -1.49 2.50
N GLU A 87 2.29 -1.12 1.59
CA GLU A 87 1.88 0.24 1.27
C GLU A 87 2.98 1.13 0.64
N VAL A 88 3.72 0.58 -0.33
CA VAL A 88 4.79 1.27 -1.08
C VAL A 88 4.20 2.40 -1.94
N GLY A 89 4.86 3.55 -1.97
CA GLY A 89 4.52 4.74 -2.76
C GLY A 89 3.77 5.83 -1.99
N ARG A 90 3.45 5.66 -0.70
CA ARG A 90 2.58 6.62 0.01
C ARG A 90 3.25 7.91 0.47
N GLY A 91 4.57 7.96 0.57
CA GLY A 91 5.32 9.15 1.02
C GLY A 91 5.50 10.25 -0.02
N THR A 92 4.83 10.17 -1.18
CA THR A 92 4.97 11.12 -2.30
C THR A 92 3.61 11.47 -2.92
N SER A 93 3.61 12.22 -4.03
CA SER A 93 2.40 12.54 -4.78
C SER A 93 1.62 11.27 -5.16
N THR A 94 0.29 11.33 -5.18
CA THR A 94 -0.54 10.15 -5.41
C THR A 94 -0.21 9.44 -6.73
N PHE A 95 0.05 10.21 -7.79
CA PHE A 95 0.37 9.65 -9.11
C PHE A 95 1.79 9.09 -9.18
N ASP A 96 2.78 9.77 -8.59
CA ASP A 96 4.15 9.24 -8.54
C ASP A 96 4.20 7.96 -7.71
N GLY A 97 3.50 7.95 -6.58
CA GLY A 97 3.39 6.79 -5.69
C GLY A 97 2.75 5.59 -6.37
N LEU A 98 1.64 5.81 -7.09
CA LEU A 98 0.99 4.77 -7.89
C LEU A 98 1.91 4.25 -9.01
N ALA A 99 2.56 5.14 -9.76
CA ALA A 99 3.44 4.77 -10.86
C ALA A 99 4.64 3.95 -10.37
N LEU A 100 5.25 4.35 -9.25
CA LEU A 100 6.33 3.61 -8.60
C LEU A 100 5.84 2.25 -8.10
N ALA A 101 4.71 2.20 -7.38
CA ALA A 101 4.16 0.95 -6.85
C ALA A 101 3.84 -0.05 -7.98
N GLN A 102 3.24 0.42 -9.08
CA GLN A 102 3.00 -0.40 -10.26
C GLN A 102 4.31 -0.91 -10.87
N SER A 103 5.29 -0.03 -11.05
CA SER A 103 6.60 -0.39 -11.62
C SER A 103 7.33 -1.43 -10.78
N VAL A 104 7.24 -1.33 -9.45
CA VAL A 104 7.80 -2.32 -8.51
C VAL A 104 7.13 -3.68 -8.69
N VAL A 105 5.79 -3.73 -8.76
CA VAL A 105 5.06 -4.98 -8.99
C VAL A 105 5.44 -5.61 -10.32
N GLU A 106 5.46 -4.81 -11.38
CA GLU A 106 5.82 -5.29 -12.71
C GLU A 106 7.26 -5.81 -12.76
N TYR A 107 8.21 -5.17 -12.07
CA TYR A 107 9.59 -5.64 -12.00
C TYR A 107 9.71 -6.97 -11.23
N LEU A 108 9.09 -7.06 -10.05
CA LEU A 108 9.07 -8.28 -9.24
C LEU A 108 8.44 -9.46 -10.00
N TYR A 109 7.38 -9.18 -10.77
CA TYR A 109 6.68 -10.18 -11.54
C TYR A 109 7.41 -10.57 -12.84
N LYS A 110 7.74 -9.60 -13.70
CA LYS A 110 8.23 -9.86 -15.08
C LYS A 110 9.74 -10.09 -15.16
N LYS A 111 10.52 -9.55 -14.21
CA LYS A 111 11.99 -9.63 -14.26
C LYS A 111 12.54 -10.61 -13.25
N LEU A 112 12.05 -10.55 -12.00
CA LEU A 112 12.54 -11.41 -10.94
C LEU A 112 11.75 -12.71 -10.78
N TYR A 113 10.53 -12.78 -11.33
CA TYR A 113 9.59 -13.91 -11.14
C TYR A 113 9.35 -14.27 -9.67
N CYS A 114 9.52 -13.29 -8.78
CA CYS A 114 9.56 -13.49 -7.35
C CYS A 114 8.16 -13.69 -6.75
N ARG A 115 8.06 -14.47 -5.67
CA ARG A 115 6.82 -14.60 -4.89
C ARG A 115 6.63 -13.35 -4.05
N THR A 116 5.55 -12.62 -4.29
CA THR A 116 5.30 -11.32 -3.64
C THR A 116 3.90 -11.24 -3.04
N LEU A 117 3.80 -10.76 -1.80
CA LEU A 117 2.55 -10.28 -1.21
C LEU A 117 2.65 -8.76 -1.06
N PHE A 118 1.69 -8.03 -1.60
CA PHE A 118 1.69 -6.57 -1.54
C PHE A 118 0.36 -6.05 -1.02
N ALA A 119 0.34 -5.57 0.23
CA ALA A 119 -0.77 -4.80 0.76
C ALA A 119 -0.71 -3.35 0.27
N THR A 120 -1.80 -2.86 -0.33
CA THR A 120 -1.83 -1.53 -0.94
C THR A 120 -3.17 -0.82 -0.74
N HIS A 121 -3.13 0.51 -0.84
CA HIS A 121 -4.30 1.39 -0.92
C HIS A 121 -4.65 1.81 -2.33
N TYR A 122 -3.75 1.55 -3.28
CA TYR A 122 -3.96 1.86 -4.68
C TYR A 122 -4.85 0.80 -5.32
N LEU A 123 -6.17 1.05 -5.32
CA LEU A 123 -7.16 0.18 -5.98
C LEU A 123 -6.86 0.03 -7.48
N GLN A 124 -6.23 1.02 -8.09
CA GLN A 124 -5.81 1.02 -9.50
C GLN A 124 -4.84 -0.14 -9.83
N LEU A 125 -4.07 -0.63 -8.85
CA LEU A 125 -3.17 -1.76 -9.06
C LEU A 125 -3.94 -3.07 -9.33
N ALA A 126 -5.22 -3.14 -8.99
CA ALA A 126 -6.06 -4.30 -9.29
C ALA A 126 -6.05 -4.66 -10.79
N ALA A 127 -5.92 -3.66 -11.67
CA ALA A 127 -5.82 -3.85 -13.12
C ALA A 127 -4.61 -4.69 -13.57
N LEU A 128 -3.64 -4.94 -12.69
CA LEU A 128 -2.50 -5.80 -12.96
C LEU A 128 -2.87 -7.30 -12.98
N GLU A 129 -4.09 -7.68 -12.56
CA GLU A 129 -4.61 -9.05 -12.70
C GLU A 129 -4.69 -9.54 -14.16
N LYS A 130 -4.57 -8.61 -15.13
CA LYS A 130 -4.35 -8.95 -16.55
C LYS A 130 -3.12 -9.84 -16.76
N TYR A 131 -2.17 -9.83 -15.82
CA TYR A 131 -1.02 -10.72 -15.81
C TYR A 131 -1.38 -12.04 -15.11
N SER A 132 -1.19 -13.17 -15.80
CA SER A 132 -1.60 -14.51 -15.31
C SER A 132 -1.04 -14.92 -13.95
N GLY A 133 0.12 -14.39 -13.55
CA GLY A 133 0.71 -14.65 -12.24
C GLY A 133 0.46 -13.56 -11.19
N VAL A 134 -0.45 -12.61 -11.44
CA VAL A 134 -0.89 -11.57 -10.50
C VAL A 134 -2.35 -11.84 -10.14
N ALA A 135 -2.64 -11.93 -8.85
CA ALA A 135 -3.99 -12.13 -8.33
C ALA A 135 -4.35 -11.00 -7.36
N ASN A 136 -5.65 -10.70 -7.28
CA ASN A 136 -6.21 -9.79 -6.31
C ASN A 136 -6.83 -10.54 -5.14
N ALA A 137 -6.59 -10.02 -3.95
CA ALA A 137 -7.30 -10.36 -2.73
C ALA A 137 -7.77 -9.09 -2.03
N GLN A 138 -8.84 -9.22 -1.27
CA GLN A 138 -9.41 -8.14 -0.48
C GLN A 138 -9.69 -8.61 0.94
N VAL A 139 -9.60 -7.69 1.89
CA VAL A 139 -10.18 -7.90 3.21
C VAL A 139 -11.64 -7.48 3.20
N LEU A 140 -12.52 -8.41 3.59
CA LEU A 140 -13.94 -8.15 3.72
C LEU A 140 -14.28 -7.21 4.86
N VAL A 141 -15.27 -6.38 4.55
CA VAL A 141 -15.81 -5.36 5.43
C VAL A 141 -17.32 -5.32 5.22
N GLU A 142 -18.05 -5.25 6.32
CA GLU A 142 -19.51 -5.24 6.34
C GLU A 142 -20.02 -3.93 6.92
N GLN A 143 -21.18 -3.48 6.45
CA GLN A 143 -21.91 -2.37 7.07
C GLN A 143 -23.09 -2.93 7.85
N HIS A 144 -23.16 -2.62 9.13
CA HIS A 144 -24.28 -3.00 9.99
C HIS A 144 -24.73 -1.76 10.77
N GLU A 145 -26.01 -1.37 10.62
CA GLU A 145 -26.61 -0.20 11.30
C GLU A 145 -25.81 1.10 11.14
N GLY A 146 -25.17 1.29 9.97
CA GLY A 146 -24.34 2.47 9.70
C GLY A 146 -22.93 2.42 10.32
N GLN A 147 -22.59 1.34 11.01
CA GLN A 147 -21.24 1.04 11.49
C GLN A 147 -20.50 0.14 10.52
N LEU A 148 -19.18 0.33 10.45
CA LEU A 148 -18.27 -0.48 9.65
C LEU A 148 -17.68 -1.59 10.51
N ILE A 149 -17.89 -2.85 10.12
CA ILE A 149 -17.36 -4.04 10.79
C ILE A 149 -16.25 -4.64 9.92
N PHE A 150 -15.04 -4.74 10.48
CA PHE A 150 -13.91 -5.40 9.82
C PHE A 150 -13.97 -6.90 10.11
N LEU A 151 -14.22 -7.71 9.09
CA LEU A 151 -14.39 -9.17 9.26
C LEU A 151 -13.04 -9.91 9.43
N HIS A 152 -11.92 -9.25 9.11
CA HIS A 152 -10.58 -9.85 9.06
C HIS A 152 -10.50 -11.12 8.18
N GLN A 153 -11.41 -11.25 7.22
CA GLN A 153 -11.44 -12.34 6.25
C GLN A 153 -10.85 -11.87 4.93
N VAL A 154 -9.87 -12.63 4.43
CA VAL A 154 -9.25 -12.37 3.12
C VAL A 154 -9.92 -13.27 2.08
N THR A 155 -10.46 -12.66 1.03
CA THR A 155 -11.09 -13.36 -0.09
C THR A 155 -10.48 -12.94 -1.41
N SER A 156 -10.66 -13.77 -2.44
CA SER A 156 -10.24 -13.44 -3.81
C SER A 156 -11.05 -12.26 -4.36
N GLY A 157 -10.41 -11.46 -5.22
CA GLY A 157 -10.99 -10.28 -5.86
C GLY A 157 -10.40 -8.97 -5.35
N ALA A 158 -10.65 -7.90 -6.09
CA ALA A 158 -10.20 -6.55 -5.73
C ALA A 158 -11.28 -5.80 -4.94
N ALA A 159 -10.86 -4.96 -4.01
CA ALA A 159 -11.77 -4.01 -3.38
C ALA A 159 -12.21 -2.94 -4.39
N ASP A 160 -13.50 -2.59 -4.37
CA ASP A 160 -14.12 -1.62 -5.29
C ASP A 160 -14.28 -0.22 -4.67
N LYS A 161 -14.15 -0.10 -3.35
CA LYS A 161 -14.41 1.14 -2.60
C LYS A 161 -13.35 1.44 -1.54
N SER A 162 -13.10 2.74 -1.36
CA SER A 162 -12.32 3.26 -0.22
C SER A 162 -13.24 3.64 0.93
N TRP A 163 -12.86 3.28 2.15
CA TRP A 163 -13.67 3.50 3.35
C TRP A 163 -13.21 4.69 4.20
N GLY A 164 -12.28 5.52 3.70
CA GLY A 164 -11.63 6.57 4.50
C GLY A 164 -12.58 7.52 5.24
N VAL A 165 -13.61 8.04 4.56
CA VAL A 165 -14.60 8.94 5.18
C VAL A 165 -15.49 8.22 6.20
N HIS A 166 -15.80 6.95 5.97
CA HIS A 166 -16.57 6.15 6.91
C HIS A 166 -15.76 5.83 8.18
N VAL A 167 -14.46 5.53 8.03
CA VAL A 167 -13.54 5.37 9.16
C VAL A 167 -13.40 6.67 9.95
N ALA A 168 -13.33 7.83 9.29
CA ALA A 168 -13.32 9.13 9.97
C ALA A 168 -14.58 9.36 10.82
N ARG A 169 -15.76 8.98 10.30
CA ARG A 169 -17.01 9.03 11.06
C ARG A 169 -16.95 8.12 12.31
N LEU A 170 -16.45 6.90 12.18
CA LEU A 170 -16.26 6.00 13.33
C LEU A 170 -15.30 6.57 14.39
N ALA A 171 -14.29 7.33 13.95
CA ALA A 171 -13.36 8.02 14.84
C ALA A 171 -13.96 9.26 15.53
N GLY A 172 -15.24 9.58 15.29
CA GLY A 172 -15.93 10.71 15.90
C GLY A 172 -15.66 12.06 15.22
N VAL A 173 -15.20 12.06 13.97
CA VAL A 173 -15.04 13.31 13.21
C VAL A 173 -16.42 13.96 12.99
N PRO A 174 -16.60 15.27 13.24
CA PRO A 174 -17.90 15.94 13.16
C PRO A 174 -18.62 15.75 11.82
N ASP A 175 -19.94 15.57 11.86
CA ASP A 175 -20.74 15.30 10.64
C ASP A 175 -20.63 16.42 9.58
N ALA A 176 -20.45 17.67 9.99
CA ALA A 176 -20.21 18.78 9.06
C ALA A 176 -18.95 18.55 8.20
N VAL A 177 -17.88 18.02 8.79
CA VAL A 177 -16.63 17.67 8.09
C VAL A 177 -16.84 16.45 7.21
N ILE A 178 -17.54 15.42 7.70
CA ILE A 178 -17.86 14.20 6.94
C ILE A 178 -18.69 14.52 5.70
N ASN A 179 -19.73 15.34 5.84
CA ASN A 179 -20.59 15.74 4.73
C ASN A 179 -19.79 16.52 3.69
N ARG A 180 -18.97 17.49 4.12
CA ARG A 180 -18.08 18.21 3.21
C ARG A 180 -17.09 17.30 2.48
N ALA A 181 -16.53 16.31 3.17
CA ALA A 181 -15.61 15.35 2.56
C ALA A 181 -16.31 14.50 1.49
N ARG A 182 -17.58 14.11 1.70
CA ARG A 182 -18.39 13.41 0.68
C ARG A 182 -18.60 14.27 -0.57
N ASP A 183 -18.97 15.54 -0.39
CA ASP A 183 -19.17 16.46 -1.52
C ASP A 183 -17.88 16.62 -2.36
N LEU A 184 -16.74 16.75 -1.69
CA LEU A 184 -15.43 16.85 -2.34
C LEU A 184 -15.06 15.57 -3.11
N LEU A 185 -15.32 14.39 -2.53
CA LEU A 185 -15.07 13.11 -3.21
C LEU A 185 -15.90 12.99 -4.49
N LEU A 186 -17.19 13.31 -4.43
CA LEU A 186 -18.06 13.31 -5.62
C LEU A 186 -17.55 14.27 -6.69
N ALA A 187 -17.06 15.45 -6.30
CA ALA A 187 -16.46 16.40 -7.23
C ALA A 187 -15.15 15.88 -7.85
N TYR A 188 -14.31 15.18 -7.09
CA TYR A 188 -13.08 14.59 -7.60
C TYR A 188 -13.34 13.41 -8.55
N GLU A 189 -14.36 12.60 -8.28
CA GLU A 189 -14.77 11.48 -9.13
C GLU A 189 -15.43 11.97 -10.44
N ALA A 190 -16.30 12.99 -10.37
CA ALA A 190 -16.94 13.58 -11.53
C ALA A 190 -15.97 14.42 -12.39
N GLY A 191 -14.95 15.01 -11.76
CA GLY A 191 -14.04 15.99 -12.37
C GLY A 191 -12.74 15.43 -12.95
N GLY A 192 -12.62 14.11 -13.14
CA GLY A 192 -11.50 13.41 -13.78
C GLY A 192 -10.29 14.30 -14.09
N THR A 193 -9.41 14.49 -13.08
CA THR A 193 -8.21 15.36 -13.09
C THR A 193 -8.44 16.83 -13.43
N GLN A 194 -8.58 17.72 -12.42
CA GLN A 194 -8.06 19.10 -12.58
C GLN A 194 -7.47 19.72 -11.29
N LYS A 195 -6.21 20.17 -11.49
CA LYS A 195 -5.47 21.31 -10.93
C LYS A 195 -5.78 21.70 -9.49
N SER A 196 -4.76 21.48 -8.66
CA SER A 196 -4.59 22.04 -7.32
C SER A 196 -5.06 23.49 -7.26
N PRO A 197 -5.84 23.89 -6.24
CA PRO A 197 -6.27 25.27 -6.10
C PRO A 197 -5.02 26.16 -6.01
N LYS A 198 -4.92 27.14 -6.91
CA LYS A 198 -3.90 28.19 -6.81
C LYS A 198 -4.15 28.92 -5.48
N VAL A 199 -3.33 28.62 -4.48
CA VAL A 199 -3.19 29.46 -3.30
C VAL A 199 -2.79 30.84 -3.83
N LYS A 200 -3.68 31.82 -3.70
CA LYS A 200 -3.36 33.23 -3.95
C LYS A 200 -2.26 33.60 -2.95
N ARG A 201 -1.00 33.55 -3.38
CA ARG A 201 0.08 34.24 -2.67
C ARG A 201 -0.23 35.73 -2.75
N SER A 202 -0.64 36.29 -1.62
CA SER A 202 -0.68 37.74 -1.41
C SER A 202 0.70 38.30 -1.74
N HIS A 203 0.76 39.17 -2.74
CA HIS A 203 1.97 39.91 -3.10
C HIS A 203 2.36 40.83 -1.94
N GLY A 204 3.53 40.57 -1.35
CA GLY A 204 4.37 41.52 -0.64
C GLY A 204 5.76 41.47 -1.28
N ALA A 205 6.36 42.63 -1.50
CA ALA A 205 7.35 42.90 -2.53
C ALA A 205 8.76 42.27 -2.36
N SER A 206 9.48 42.30 -3.49
CA SER A 206 10.92 42.14 -3.80
C SER A 206 11.92 42.32 -2.65
N GLU A 207 13.11 41.69 -2.61
CA GLU A 207 14.11 41.58 -3.68
C GLU A 207 15.27 40.65 -3.23
N GLY A 208 15.93 39.97 -4.17
CA GLY A 208 17.32 39.50 -4.03
C GLY A 208 17.55 38.08 -3.49
N GLN A 209 17.84 37.13 -4.39
CA GLN A 209 19.12 36.39 -4.40
C GLN A 209 19.20 35.39 -5.55
N SER A 210 20.39 35.35 -6.14
CA SER A 210 20.83 34.58 -7.29
C SER A 210 21.24 33.15 -6.93
N LEU A 211 21.25 32.28 -7.95
CA LEU A 211 21.99 31.00 -8.09
C LEU A 211 21.34 29.77 -7.39
N LEU A 212 21.48 28.50 -7.81
CA LEU A 212 22.48 27.77 -8.62
C LEU A 212 21.83 26.53 -9.32
N PHE A 213 22.56 25.98 -10.31
CA PHE A 213 22.52 24.61 -10.89
C PHE A 213 21.52 24.44 -12.06
N ASP A 214 21.90 24.17 -13.33
CA ASP A 214 22.93 23.27 -13.90
C ASP A 214 22.95 21.86 -13.28
#